data_AF-A0A2W4ZXJ2-F1
#
_entry.id   AF-A0A2W4ZXJ2-F1
#
_cell.length_a   1.000
_cell.length_b   1.000
_cell.length_c   1.000
_cell.angle_alpha   90.00
_cell.angle_beta   90.00
_cell.angle_gamma   90.00
#
_symmetry.space_group_name_H-M   'P 1'
#
loop_
_entity.id
_entity.type
_entity.pdbx_description
1 polymer ?
#
loop_
_entity_poly.entity_id
_entity_poly.type
_entity_poly.pdbx_seq_one_letter_code
_entity_poly.pdbx_strand_id
1 'polypeptide(L)'
;MSKANMSQADLAQSLAALHTEIDKLEATDSAVKEKLLALIDDVEKQMQAADDPLSGSSEPKATQKLPELIEQFELEHPQITNSLNRLLTTLSGMGI
;
A
#
# COMPACT_ATOMS: atom_id res chain seq x y z
N MET A 1 13.82 -11.70 16.75
CA MET A 1 12.93 -10.73 16.07
C MET A 1 11.50 -11.19 16.26
N SER A 2 10.58 -10.30 16.62
CA SER A 2 9.16 -10.63 16.80
C SER A 2 8.42 -10.61 15.46
N LYS A 3 7.33 -11.39 15.32
CA LYS A 3 6.50 -11.46 14.09
C LYS A 3 6.04 -10.08 13.61
N ALA A 4 5.64 -9.19 14.53
CA ALA A 4 5.24 -7.82 14.23
C ALA A 4 6.36 -6.99 13.57
N ASN A 5 7.61 -7.15 14.03
CA ASN A 5 8.75 -6.40 13.50
C ASN A 5 9.14 -6.87 12.08
N MET A 6 8.94 -8.16 11.78
CA MET A 6 9.10 -8.70 10.42
C MET A 6 8.03 -8.15 9.48
N SER A 7 6.76 -8.14 9.90
CA SER A 7 5.68 -7.59 9.08
C SER A 7 5.85 -6.09 8.78
N GLN A 8 6.36 -5.32 9.74
CA GLN A 8 6.66 -3.90 9.53
C GLN A 8 7.80 -3.68 8.51
N ALA A 9 8.87 -4.49 8.59
CA ALA A 9 9.97 -4.44 7.62
C ALA A 9 9.50 -4.86 6.21
N ASP A 10 8.70 -5.92 6.12
CA ASP A 10 8.11 -6.39 4.86
C ASP A 10 7.20 -5.34 4.22
N LEU A 11 6.45 -4.63 5.05
CA LEU A 11 5.57 -3.53 4.64
C LEU A 11 6.38 -2.36 4.09
N ALA A 12 7.39 -1.89 4.83
CA ALA A 12 8.28 -0.82 4.38
C ALA A 12 8.97 -1.17 3.05
N GLN A 13 9.42 -2.41 2.89
CA GLN A 13 10.00 -2.87 1.62
C GLN A 13 8.96 -2.87 0.48
N SER A 14 7.71 -3.24 0.77
CA SER A 14 6.64 -3.23 -0.23
C SER A 14 6.30 -1.82 -0.68
N LEU A 15 6.24 -0.86 0.25
CA LEU A 15 5.99 0.55 -0.06
C LEU A 15 7.13 1.16 -0.88
N ALA A 16 8.39 0.88 -0.53
CA ALA A 16 9.55 1.35 -1.30
C ALA A 16 9.57 0.78 -2.74
N ALA A 17 9.21 -0.50 -2.90
CA ALA A 17 9.08 -1.11 -4.22
C ALA A 17 7.95 -0.45 -5.04
N LEU A 18 6.78 -0.23 -4.43
CA LEU A 18 5.67 0.47 -5.09
C LEU A 18 6.06 1.89 -5.51
N HIS A 19 6.77 2.64 -4.66
CA HIS A 19 7.28 3.97 -4.98
C HIS A 19 8.20 3.95 -6.22
N THR A 20 9.08 2.95 -6.28
CA THR A 20 10.00 2.76 -7.41
C THR A 20 9.25 2.45 -8.72
N GLU A 21 8.15 1.69 -8.66
CA GLU A 21 7.32 1.42 -9.84
C GLU A 21 6.49 2.64 -10.26
N ILE A 22 6.01 3.44 -9.30
CA ILE A 22 5.32 4.72 -9.59
C ILE A 22 6.24 5.68 -10.33
N ASP A 23 7.51 5.76 -9.94
CA ASP A 23 8.50 6.65 -10.58
C ASP A 23 8.76 6.28 -12.05
N LYS A 24 8.52 5.02 -12.43
CA LYS A 24 8.67 4.52 -13.81
C LYS A 24 7.43 4.74 -14.68
N LEU A 25 6.29 5.09 -14.10
CA LEU A 25 5.07 5.38 -14.87
C LEU A 25 5.29 6.60 -15.77
N GLU A 26 4.58 6.64 -16.89
CA GLU A 26 4.72 7.72 -17.87
C GLU A 26 4.08 9.02 -17.35
N ALA A 27 4.42 10.16 -17.97
CA ALA A 27 3.84 11.45 -17.58
C ALA A 27 2.33 11.52 -17.87
N THR A 28 1.83 10.72 -18.82
CA THR A 28 0.39 10.58 -19.11
C THR A 28 -0.39 9.90 -17.98
N ASP A 29 0.30 9.21 -17.07
CA ASP A 29 -0.30 8.46 -15.97
C ASP A 29 -0.44 9.30 -14.69
N SER A 30 -0.43 10.64 -14.80
CA SER A 30 -0.39 11.55 -13.63
C SER A 30 -1.51 11.28 -12.61
N ALA A 31 -2.75 11.09 -13.08
CA ALA A 31 -3.88 10.79 -12.19
C ALA A 31 -3.76 9.42 -11.51
N VAL A 32 -3.12 8.46 -12.18
CA VAL A 32 -2.81 7.13 -11.65
C VAL A 32 -1.71 7.22 -10.59
N LYS A 33 -0.64 7.97 -10.86
CA LYS A 33 0.43 8.24 -9.91
C LYS A 33 -0.11 8.85 -8.61
N GLU A 34 -0.97 9.85 -8.73
CA GLU A 34 -1.61 10.50 -7.57
C GLU A 34 -2.41 9.50 -6.71
N LYS A 35 -3.19 8.61 -7.33
CA LYS A 35 -3.94 7.57 -6.59
C LYS A 35 -3.02 6.61 -5.83
N LEU A 36 -1.93 6.17 -6.46
CA LEU A 36 -0.98 5.25 -5.84
C LEU A 36 -0.18 5.91 -4.70
N LEU A 37 0.19 7.18 -4.86
CA LEU A 37 0.84 7.96 -3.80
C LEU A 37 -0.12 8.21 -2.62
N ALA A 38 -1.40 8.49 -2.88
CA ALA A 38 -2.40 8.61 -1.83
C ALA A 38 -2.60 7.30 -1.06
N LEU A 39 -2.56 6.14 -1.74
CA LEU A 39 -2.59 4.84 -1.09
C LEU A 39 -1.38 4.62 -0.16
N ILE A 40 -0.18 5.03 -0.58
CA ILE A 40 1.03 4.93 0.25
C ILE A 40 0.86 5.76 1.53
N ASP A 41 0.44 7.02 1.39
CA ASP A 41 0.19 7.92 2.54
C ASP A 41 -0.87 7.35 3.50
N ASP A 42 -1.96 6.79 2.95
CA ASP A 42 -3.00 6.13 3.75
C ASP A 42 -2.46 4.93 4.55
N VAL A 43 -1.59 4.12 3.95
CA VAL A 43 -0.95 2.98 4.62
C VAL A 43 -0.02 3.45 5.72
N GLU A 44 0.82 4.45 5.46
CA GLU A 44 1.77 4.99 6.43
C GLU A 44 1.04 5.60 7.64
N LYS A 45 -0.07 6.32 7.39
CA LYS A 45 -0.95 6.82 8.46
C LYS A 45 -1.56 5.70 9.28
N GLN A 46 -2.04 4.63 8.64
CA GLN A 46 -2.58 3.47 9.34
C GLN A 46 -1.53 2.76 10.19
N MET A 47 -0.26 2.72 9.76
CA MET A 47 0.83 2.19 10.56
C MET A 47 1.07 3.04 11.82
N GLN A 48 1.10 4.37 11.67
CA GLN A 48 1.26 5.28 12.81
C GLN A 48 0.08 5.20 13.78
N ALA A 49 -1.15 5.07 13.26
CA ALA A 49 -2.36 4.93 14.06
C ALA A 49 -2.47 3.55 14.75
N ALA A 50 -1.95 2.48 14.16
CA ALA A 50 -1.92 1.16 14.81
C ALA A 50 -1.05 1.13 16.07
N ASP A 51 -0.02 2.00 16.14
CA ASP A 51 0.80 2.21 17.33
C ASP A 51 0.13 3.16 18.36
N ASP A 52 -0.94 3.87 17.99
CA ASP A 52 -1.70 4.76 18.88
C ASP A 52 -3.18 4.30 19.02
N PRO A 53 -3.52 3.52 20.05
CA PRO A 53 -4.87 2.98 20.24
C PRO A 53 -5.96 4.03 20.47
N LEU A 54 -5.62 5.32 20.60
CA LEU A 54 -6.59 6.42 20.67
C LEU A 54 -6.99 6.98 19.30
N SER A 55 -6.28 6.59 18.23
CA SER A 55 -6.54 7.05 16.87
C SER A 55 -7.67 6.23 16.22
N GLY A 56 -8.91 6.50 16.62
CA GLY A 56 -10.12 6.01 15.97
C GLY A 56 -10.28 6.59 14.57
N SER A 57 -9.52 6.06 13.61
CA SER A 57 -9.53 6.53 12.23
C SER A 57 -10.82 6.05 11.53
N SER A 58 -11.67 7.01 11.13
CA SER A 58 -12.91 6.75 10.37
C SER A 58 -12.68 6.61 8.85
N GLU A 59 -11.42 6.65 8.42
CA GLU A 59 -11.05 6.53 7.01
C GLU A 59 -11.11 5.07 6.54
N PRO A 60 -11.47 4.81 5.27
CA PRO A 60 -11.46 3.46 4.72
C PRO A 60 -10.04 2.87 4.78
N LYS A 61 -9.95 1.64 5.29
CA LYS A 61 -8.67 0.93 5.42
C LYS A 61 -8.04 0.74 4.04
N ALA A 62 -6.71 0.74 3.98
CA ALA A 62 -5.99 0.54 2.71
C ALA A 62 -6.33 -0.82 2.08
N THR A 63 -6.61 -1.83 2.91
CA THR A 63 -7.08 -3.17 2.51
C THR A 63 -8.41 -3.17 1.76
N GLN A 64 -9.23 -2.12 1.89
CA GLN A 64 -10.49 -1.97 1.15
C GLN A 64 -10.28 -1.35 -0.24
N LYS A 65 -9.26 -0.49 -0.41
CA LYS A 65 -8.97 0.22 -1.67
C LYS A 65 -8.08 -0.61 -2.61
N LEU A 66 -7.22 -1.45 -2.04
CA LEU A 66 -6.24 -2.25 -2.77
C LEU A 66 -6.83 -3.18 -3.85
N PRO A 67 -7.93 -3.92 -3.62
CA PRO A 67 -8.49 -4.81 -4.64
C PRO A 67 -8.90 -4.09 -5.93
N GLU A 68 -9.54 -2.92 -5.82
CA GLU A 68 -9.97 -2.12 -6.98
C GLU A 68 -8.76 -1.63 -7.78
N LEU A 69 -7.70 -1.18 -7.09
CA LEU A 69 -6.46 -0.77 -7.77
C LEU A 69 -5.77 -1.96 -8.44
N ILE A 70 -5.73 -3.14 -7.80
CA ILE A 70 -5.16 -4.35 -8.40
C ILE A 70 -5.86 -4.68 -9.72
N GLU A 71 -7.19 -4.68 -9.75
CA GLU A 71 -7.96 -4.92 -10.99
C GLU A 71 -7.65 -3.86 -12.06
N GLN A 72 -7.49 -2.60 -11.67
CA GLN A 72 -7.15 -1.51 -12.59
C GLN A 72 -5.77 -1.71 -13.26
N PHE A 73 -4.78 -2.23 -12.53
CA PHE A 73 -3.39 -2.33 -13.01
C PHE A 73 -3.01 -3.70 -13.58
N GLU A 74 -3.86 -4.74 -13.42
CA GLU A 74 -3.51 -6.12 -13.74
C GLU A 74 -3.03 -6.32 -15.19
N LEU A 75 -3.63 -5.59 -16.14
CA LEU A 75 -3.31 -5.72 -17.57
C LEU A 75 -2.16 -4.82 -18.02
N GLU A 76 -2.16 -3.56 -17.59
CA GLU A 76 -1.26 -2.53 -18.13
C GLU A 76 0.05 -2.42 -17.32
N HIS A 77 0.02 -2.72 -16.02
CA HIS A 77 1.14 -2.49 -15.11
C HIS A 77 1.39 -3.69 -14.16
N PRO A 78 1.85 -4.84 -14.67
CA PRO A 78 1.99 -6.07 -13.89
C PRO A 78 2.93 -5.95 -12.68
N GLN A 79 3.94 -5.08 -12.74
CA GLN A 79 4.85 -4.86 -11.60
C GLN A 79 4.18 -4.07 -10.46
N ILE A 80 3.31 -3.12 -10.80
CA ILE A 80 2.49 -2.40 -9.82
C ILE A 80 1.52 -3.38 -9.17
N THR A 81 0.82 -4.19 -9.97
CA THR A 81 -0.10 -5.23 -9.49
C THR A 81 0.56 -6.21 -8.53
N ASN A 82 1.78 -6.66 -8.81
CA ASN A 82 2.54 -7.50 -7.89
C ASN A 82 2.84 -6.80 -6.56
N SER A 83 3.23 -5.53 -6.62
CA SER A 83 3.52 -4.72 -5.43
C SER A 83 2.26 -4.50 -4.58
N LEU A 84 1.12 -4.22 -5.20
CA LEU A 84 -0.17 -4.05 -4.53
C LEU A 84 -0.67 -5.36 -3.88
N ASN A 85 -0.52 -6.50 -4.56
CA ASN A 85 -0.88 -7.80 -3.98
C ASN A 85 -0.01 -8.16 -2.76
N ARG A 86 1.30 -7.87 -2.82
CA ARG A 86 2.20 -8.07 -1.69
C ARG A 86 1.80 -7.18 -0.52
N LEU A 87 1.51 -5.91 -0.79
CA LEU A 87 1.03 -4.94 0.20
C LEU A 87 -0.27 -5.41 0.87
N LEU A 88 -1.27 -5.85 0.10
CA LEU A 88 -2.52 -6.39 0.61
C LEU A 88 -2.31 -7.61 1.52
N THR A 89 -1.43 -8.53 1.12
CA THR A 89 -1.10 -9.73 1.90
C THR A 89 -0.44 -9.38 3.24
N THR A 90 0.51 -8.44 3.21
CA THR A 90 1.21 -7.99 4.42
C THR A 90 0.26 -7.29 5.39
N LEU A 91 -0.57 -6.36 4.90
CA LEU A 91 -1.54 -5.63 5.73
C LEU A 91 -2.58 -6.57 6.35
N SER A 92 -3.12 -7.50 5.55
CA SER A 92 -4.06 -8.51 6.04
C SER A 92 -3.43 -9.39 7.13
N GLY A 93 -2.16 -9.76 6.97
CA GLY A 93 -1.40 -10.52 7.96
C GLY A 93 -1.12 -9.76 9.27
N MET A 94 -1.14 -8.43 9.22
CA MET A 94 -1.01 -7.55 10.38
C MET A 94 -2.37 -7.26 11.06
N GLY A 95 -3.49 -7.56 10.40
CA GLY A 95 -4.83 -7.29 10.91
C GLY A 95 -5.28 -5.83 10.77
N ILE A 96 -4.61 -5.05 9.93
CA ILE A 96 -4.94 -3.66 9.60
C ILE A 96 -5.70 -3.57 8.29
#